data_AF-A0AAP9NL85-F1
#
_entry.id   AF-A0AAP9NL85-F1
#
_cell.length_a   1.000
_cell.length_b   1.000
_cell.length_c   1.000
_cell.angle_alpha   90.00
_cell.angle_beta   90.00
_cell.angle_gamma   90.00
#
_symmetry.space_group_name_H-M   'P 1'
#
loop_
_entity.id
_entity.type
_entity.pdbx_description
1 polymer ?
#
loop_
_entity_poly.entity_id
_entity_poly.type
_entity_poly.pdbx_seq_one_letter_code
_entity_poly.pdbx_strand_id
1 'polypeptide(L)'
;MTEQTNNPYERPKLNLISRIKLGLSWFERRKYNKIVEVEPQSEDMAAFQKLYKDIYELGNTLHIRVDATRNGVEVPEPYVQDGKIVLDISPRAIAKFQWVSDGLKFSAAFGGKARNVQVPFASVLSIYNLETQLGVEIDPSEEPGQ
;
A
#
# COMPACT_ATOMS: atom_id res chain seq x y z
N MET A 1 9.56 0.08 -40.35
CA MET A 1 9.60 1.14 -39.33
C MET A 1 8.73 0.65 -38.20
N THR A 2 9.31 -0.03 -37.22
CA THR A 2 8.57 -0.65 -36.11
C THR A 2 8.72 0.24 -34.89
N GLU A 3 7.61 0.77 -34.41
CA GLU A 3 7.53 1.58 -33.19
C GLU A 3 7.96 0.75 -31.98
N GLN A 4 8.97 1.26 -31.29
CA GLN A 4 9.37 0.79 -29.96
C GLN A 4 8.38 1.38 -28.95
N THR A 5 7.57 0.53 -28.33
CA THR A 5 6.77 0.91 -27.17
C THR A 5 7.72 1.12 -26.00
N ASN A 6 8.02 2.37 -25.64
CA ASN A 6 8.75 2.69 -24.42
C ASN A 6 7.85 2.36 -23.23
N ASN A 7 8.03 1.18 -22.64
CA ASN A 7 7.45 0.85 -21.36
C ASN A 7 8.29 1.54 -20.26
N PRO A 8 7.75 2.53 -19.53
CA PRO A 8 8.49 3.21 -18.47
C PRO A 8 8.82 2.30 -17.27
N TYR A 9 8.38 1.04 -17.29
CA TYR A 9 8.59 0.02 -16.27
C TYR A 9 9.68 -1.02 -16.60
N GLU A 10 10.40 -0.90 -17.72
CA GLU A 10 11.58 -1.75 -17.98
C GLU A 10 12.72 -1.42 -17.00
N ARG A 11 12.95 -2.29 -16.03
CA ARG A 11 14.06 -2.17 -15.07
C ARG A 11 15.41 -2.43 -15.77
N PRO A 12 16.48 -1.66 -15.48
CA PRO A 12 17.82 -2.07 -15.87
C PRO A 12 18.16 -3.41 -15.23
N LYS A 13 18.58 -4.39 -16.05
CA LYS A 13 19.01 -5.72 -15.58
C LYS A 13 20.27 -5.56 -14.70
N LEU A 14 20.08 -5.47 -13.39
CA LEU A 14 21.18 -5.52 -12.43
C LEU A 14 21.72 -6.96 -12.36
N ASN A 15 22.98 -7.13 -12.75
CA ASN A 15 23.72 -8.38 -12.56
C ASN A 15 24.02 -8.59 -11.06
N LEU A 16 23.30 -9.53 -10.43
CA LEU A 16 23.41 -9.82 -9.00
C LEU A 16 24.38 -10.98 -8.74
N ILE A 17 25.67 -10.68 -8.65
CA ILE A 17 26.62 -11.49 -7.87
C ILE A 17 27.52 -10.53 -7.09
N SER A 18 27.30 -10.36 -5.78
CA SER A 18 28.34 -10.49 -4.73
C SER A 18 27.89 -10.03 -3.33
N ARG A 19 28.19 -10.90 -2.37
CA ARG A 19 28.11 -10.86 -0.90
C ARG A 19 29.13 -9.79 -0.37
N ILE A 20 28.98 -9.07 0.75
CA ILE A 20 29.22 -9.44 2.17
C ILE A 20 28.85 -8.24 3.10
N LYS A 21 28.34 -8.54 4.31
CA LYS A 21 27.79 -7.68 5.40
C LYS A 21 28.82 -6.86 6.21
N LEU A 22 28.35 -5.77 6.85
CA LEU A 22 28.48 -5.35 8.29
C LEU A 22 27.70 -4.01 8.42
N GLY A 23 26.70 -3.73 9.28
CA GLY A 23 26.22 -4.34 10.51
C GLY A 23 24.85 -3.82 11.00
N LEU A 24 23.91 -3.50 10.09
CA LEU A 24 22.46 -3.69 10.31
C LEU A 24 21.90 -4.31 9.04
N SER A 25 21.22 -5.44 9.19
CA SER A 25 20.95 -6.35 8.08
C SER A 25 19.60 -6.03 7.44
N TRP A 26 19.51 -6.21 6.13
CA TRP A 26 18.24 -6.44 5.43
C TRP A 26 17.29 -7.42 6.18
N PHE A 27 17.82 -8.28 7.07
CA PHE A 27 17.08 -9.16 7.98
C PHE A 27 16.31 -8.52 9.14
N GLU A 28 16.66 -7.33 9.63
CA GLU A 28 15.83 -6.62 10.61
C GLU A 28 14.58 -5.99 9.96
N ARG A 29 14.58 -5.89 8.63
CA ARG A 29 13.50 -5.29 7.80
C ARG A 29 12.22 -6.14 7.71
N ARG A 30 12.16 -7.35 8.27
CA ARG A 30 11.02 -8.30 8.12
C ARG A 30 10.31 -8.69 9.41
N LYS A 31 10.65 -8.11 10.57
CA LYS A 31 10.13 -8.59 11.87
C LYS A 31 8.80 -7.97 12.34
N TYR A 32 8.27 -6.93 11.69
CA TYR A 32 7.04 -6.24 12.15
C TYR A 32 5.89 -6.18 11.13
N ASN A 33 6.17 -6.14 9.82
CA ASN A 33 5.16 -6.31 8.79
C ASN A 33 5.70 -7.36 7.81
N LYS A 34 5.00 -8.48 7.67
CA LYS A 34 5.28 -9.43 6.60
C LYS A 34 4.79 -8.76 5.32
N ILE A 35 5.59 -7.87 4.76
CA ILE A 35 5.42 -7.39 3.40
C ILE A 35 5.68 -8.63 2.53
N VAL A 36 4.64 -9.42 2.30
CA VAL A 36 4.62 -10.38 1.21
C VAL A 36 4.65 -9.52 -0.03
N GLU A 37 5.73 -9.62 -0.79
CA GLU A 37 5.88 -8.93 -2.06
C GLU A 37 4.89 -9.59 -3.03
N VAL A 38 3.65 -9.12 -2.99
CA VAL A 38 2.62 -9.49 -3.96
C VAL A 38 2.98 -8.76 -5.24
N GLU A 39 3.20 -9.51 -6.32
CA GLU A 39 3.41 -8.91 -7.64
C GLU A 39 2.19 -8.05 -7.97
N PRO A 40 2.37 -6.74 -8.22
CA PRO A 40 1.24 -5.84 -8.45
C PRO A 40 0.51 -6.26 -9.73
N GLN A 41 -0.81 -6.39 -9.63
CA GLN A 41 -1.66 -6.83 -10.74
C GLN A 41 -2.17 -5.66 -11.60
N SER A 42 -1.95 -4.42 -11.17
CA SER A 42 -2.27 -3.19 -11.90
C SER A 42 -1.20 -2.12 -11.69
N GLU A 43 -1.20 -1.11 -12.57
CA GLU A 43 -0.36 0.08 -12.44
C GLU A 43 -0.62 0.80 -11.12
N ASP A 44 -1.89 0.94 -10.72
CA ASP A 44 -2.30 1.55 -9.45
C ASP A 44 -1.76 0.79 -8.23
N MET A 45 -1.81 -0.54 -8.26
CA MET A 45 -1.24 -1.36 -7.17
C MET A 45 0.29 -1.19 -7.10
N ALA A 46 0.96 -1.10 -8.26
CA ALA A 46 2.40 -0.85 -8.31
C ALA A 46 2.74 0.54 -7.75
N ALA A 47 1.98 1.57 -8.14
CA ALA A 47 2.13 2.93 -7.63
C ALA A 47 1.89 2.99 -6.12
N PHE A 48 0.84 2.33 -5.62
CA PHE A 48 0.53 2.22 -4.21
C PHE A 48 1.67 1.58 -3.41
N GLN A 49 2.15 0.41 -3.84
CA GLN A 49 3.25 -0.29 -3.18
C GLN A 49 4.54 0.55 -3.16
N LYS A 50 4.82 1.27 -4.26
CA LYS A 50 5.96 2.17 -4.36
C LYS A 50 5.83 3.32 -3.36
N LEU A 51 4.71 4.06 -3.34
CA LEU A 51 4.52 5.16 -2.39
C LEU A 51 4.59 4.68 -0.94
N TYR A 52 3.96 3.53 -0.63
CA TYR A 52 4.05 2.93 0.68
C TYR A 52 5.49 2.71 1.11
N LYS A 53 6.31 2.14 0.22
CA LYS A 53 7.72 1.88 0.48
C LYS A 53 8.52 3.18 0.63
N ASP A 54 8.31 4.16 -0.24
CA ASP A 54 9.03 5.43 -0.20
C ASP A 54 8.74 6.17 1.12
N ILE A 55 7.48 6.20 1.55
CA ILE A 55 7.05 6.86 2.79
C ILE A 55 7.55 6.09 4.02
N TYR A 56 7.57 4.76 3.94
CA TYR A 56 8.20 3.92 4.96
C TYR A 56 9.68 4.28 5.16
N GLU A 57 10.43 4.43 4.07
CA GLU A 57 11.86 4.74 4.11
C GLU A 57 12.13 6.17 4.62
N LEU A 58 11.22 7.11 4.37
CA LEU A 58 11.29 8.49 4.87
C LEU A 58 10.81 8.63 6.33
N GLY A 59 10.01 7.68 6.84
CA GLY A 59 9.45 7.75 8.19
C GLY A 59 8.30 8.73 8.35
N ASN A 60 7.67 9.10 7.22
CA ASN A 60 6.53 10.00 7.09
C ASN A 60 5.19 9.30 7.35
N THR A 61 4.11 10.07 7.42
CA THR A 61 2.76 9.58 7.66
C THR A 61 2.03 9.33 6.33
N LEU A 62 1.47 8.14 6.18
CA LEU A 62 0.78 7.69 4.99
C LEU A 62 -0.71 7.48 5.24
N HIS A 63 -1.53 8.17 4.48
CA HIS A 63 -2.97 8.03 4.52
C HIS A 63 -3.51 7.43 3.22
N ILE A 64 -4.60 6.67 3.36
CA ILE A 64 -5.41 6.21 2.22
C ILE A 64 -6.85 6.67 2.39
N ARG A 65 -7.49 6.98 1.28
CA ARG A 65 -8.93 7.21 1.20
C ARG A 65 -9.60 5.98 0.62
N VAL A 66 -10.66 5.52 1.27
CA VAL A 66 -11.35 4.27 0.94
C VAL A 66 -12.85 4.53 0.80
N ASP A 67 -13.45 3.94 -0.22
CA ASP A 67 -14.91 3.80 -0.35
C ASP A 67 -15.38 2.64 0.54
N ALA A 68 -16.00 2.97 1.67
CA ALA A 68 -16.49 2.00 2.64
C ALA A 68 -17.80 1.31 2.21
N THR A 69 -18.40 1.70 1.08
CA THR A 69 -19.62 1.08 0.55
C THR A 69 -19.34 -0.13 -0.34
N ARG A 70 -18.08 -0.32 -0.76
CA ARG A 70 -17.68 -1.46 -1.60
C ARG A 70 -17.68 -2.78 -0.82
N ASN A 71 -18.02 -3.84 -1.54
CA ASN A 71 -18.04 -5.20 -1.00
C ASN A 71 -16.63 -5.61 -0.53
N GLY A 72 -16.56 -6.32 0.59
CA GLY A 72 -15.32 -6.83 1.18
C GLY A 72 -14.55 -5.81 2.03
N VAL A 73 -15.00 -4.55 2.10
CA VAL A 73 -14.47 -3.55 3.04
C VAL A 73 -15.00 -3.84 4.44
N GLU A 74 -14.07 -4.03 5.38
CA GLU A 74 -14.39 -4.18 6.80
C GLU A 74 -13.69 -3.05 7.56
N VAL A 75 -14.47 -2.05 7.99
CA VAL A 75 -14.01 -0.93 8.80
C VAL A 75 -15.04 -0.61 9.90
N PRO A 76 -14.64 0.00 11.02
CA PRO A 76 -15.59 0.42 12.03
C PRO A 76 -16.53 1.53 11.52
N GLU A 77 -17.81 1.19 11.31
CA GLU A 77 -18.84 2.10 10.76
C GLU A 77 -18.92 3.49 11.40
N PRO A 78 -18.76 3.69 12.73
CA PRO A 78 -18.85 5.02 13.33
C PRO A 78 -17.78 6.02 12.84
N TYR A 79 -16.75 5.55 12.14
CA TYR A 79 -15.66 6.36 11.59
C TYR A 79 -15.83 6.61 10.08
N VAL A 80 -16.87 6.04 9.47
CA VAL A 80 -17.22 6.27 8.07
C VAL A 80 -18.03 7.55 7.95
N GLN A 81 -17.68 8.40 6.99
CA GLN A 81 -18.33 9.67 6.69
C GLN A 81 -18.64 9.73 5.21
N ASP A 82 -19.90 9.96 4.84
CA ASP A 82 -20.37 10.01 3.45
C ASP A 82 -19.94 8.78 2.62
N GLY A 83 -20.03 7.59 3.24
CA GLY A 83 -19.62 6.33 2.63
C GLY A 83 -18.11 6.16 2.45
N LYS A 84 -17.29 7.08 3.00
CA LYS A 84 -15.83 7.07 2.86
C LYS A 84 -15.14 7.04 4.21
N ILE A 85 -13.92 6.55 4.22
CA ILE A 85 -13.04 6.58 5.39
C ILE A 85 -11.62 6.94 4.99
N VAL A 86 -10.93 7.70 5.84
CA VAL A 86 -9.50 7.95 5.72
C VAL A 86 -8.78 7.15 6.79
N LEU A 87 -7.78 6.38 6.39
CA LEU A 87 -7.04 5.48 7.26
C LEU A 87 -5.57 5.84 7.25
N ASP A 88 -4.98 6.00 8.44
CA ASP A 88 -3.54 6.04 8.61
C ASP A 88 -2.99 4.62 8.52
N ILE A 89 -2.21 4.36 7.46
CA ILE A 89 -1.55 3.07 7.22
C ILE A 89 -0.05 3.14 7.42
N SER A 90 0.43 4.18 8.12
CA SER A 90 1.82 4.30 8.51
C SER A 90 2.20 3.11 9.40
N PRO A 91 3.43 2.58 9.31
CA PRO A 91 3.88 1.44 10.13
C PRO A 91 3.75 1.65 11.65
N ARG A 92 3.71 2.92 12.09
CA ARG A 92 3.53 3.29 13.50
C ARG A 92 2.05 3.28 13.94
N ALA A 93 1.12 3.43 13.01
CA ALA A 93 -0.32 3.53 13.28
C ALA A 93 -1.04 2.18 13.19
N ILE A 94 -0.44 1.21 12.51
CA ILE A 94 -1.03 -0.09 12.26
C ILE A 94 -0.16 -1.24 12.76
N ALA A 95 -0.81 -2.38 13.03
CA ALA A 95 -0.16 -3.63 13.40
C ALA A 95 -0.63 -4.75 12.47
N LYS A 96 0.19 -5.81 12.34
CA LYS A 96 -0.14 -7.02 11.57
C LYS A 96 -0.54 -6.68 10.11
N PHE A 97 0.12 -5.70 9.50
CA PHE A 97 -0.18 -5.32 8.12
C PHE A 97 0.23 -6.44 7.16
N GLN A 98 -0.67 -6.74 6.24
CA GLN A 98 -0.55 -7.79 5.24
C GLN A 98 -1.06 -7.26 3.90
N TRP A 99 -0.26 -7.44 2.87
CA TRP A 99 -0.73 -7.45 1.50
C TRP A 99 -1.39 -8.80 1.25
N VAL A 100 -2.66 -8.78 0.89
CA VAL A 100 -3.39 -9.97 0.41
C VAL A 100 -3.62 -9.84 -1.09
N SER A 101 -4.00 -10.93 -1.74
CA SER A 101 -4.15 -10.96 -3.21
C SER A 101 -5.10 -9.89 -3.75
N ASP A 102 -6.11 -9.53 -2.96
CA ASP A 102 -7.22 -8.66 -3.34
C ASP A 102 -7.20 -7.30 -2.61
N GLY A 103 -6.21 -7.02 -1.74
CA GLY A 103 -6.25 -5.85 -0.88
C GLY A 103 -5.24 -5.81 0.26
N LEU A 104 -5.66 -5.11 1.32
CA LEU A 104 -4.90 -4.85 2.55
C LEU A 104 -5.65 -5.43 3.75
N LYS A 105 -4.91 -6.02 4.69
CA LYS A 105 -5.42 -6.39 6.02
C LYS A 105 -4.49 -5.88 7.09
N PHE A 106 -5.03 -5.27 8.13
CA PHE A 106 -4.26 -4.79 9.26
C PHE A 106 -5.13 -4.58 10.51
N SER A 107 -4.49 -4.27 11.63
CA SER A 107 -5.15 -3.82 12.84
C SER A 107 -4.78 -2.36 13.09
N ALA A 108 -5.77 -1.51 13.36
CA ALA A 108 -5.58 -0.10 13.70
C ALA A 108 -6.39 0.29 14.93
N ALA A 109 -5.99 1.36 15.62
CA ALA A 109 -6.67 1.83 16.83
C ALA A 109 -7.77 2.84 16.46
N PHE A 110 -9.00 2.53 16.85
CA PHE A 110 -10.16 3.41 16.70
C PHE A 110 -10.71 3.73 18.08
N GLY A 111 -10.64 4.99 18.48
CA GLY A 111 -11.07 5.42 19.82
C GLY A 111 -10.31 4.70 20.95
N GLY A 112 -9.02 4.43 20.72
CA GLY A 112 -8.15 3.72 21.68
C GLY A 112 -8.32 2.19 21.70
N LYS A 113 -9.21 1.61 20.87
CA LYS A 113 -9.42 0.16 20.78
C LYS A 113 -8.90 -0.37 19.44
N ALA A 114 -8.07 -1.42 19.49
CA ALA A 114 -7.62 -2.10 18.28
C ALA A 114 -8.80 -2.77 17.57
N ARG A 115 -8.91 -2.55 16.26
CA ARG A 115 -9.88 -3.19 15.36
C ARG A 115 -9.15 -3.72 14.14
N ASN A 116 -9.58 -4.89 13.68
CA ASN A 116 -9.14 -5.40 12.38
C ASN A 116 -9.82 -4.59 11.29
N VAL A 117 -9.08 -4.36 10.22
CA VAL A 117 -9.48 -3.62 9.04
C VAL A 117 -9.11 -4.46 7.81
N GLN A 118 -10.05 -4.53 6.87
CA GLN A 118 -9.85 -5.15 5.56
C GLN A 118 -10.28 -4.17 4.48
N VAL A 119 -9.40 -3.93 3.51
CA VAL A 119 -9.62 -2.96 2.44
C VAL A 119 -9.21 -3.62 1.12
N PRO A 120 -10.17 -4.06 0.29
CA PRO A 120 -9.89 -4.48 -1.07
C PRO A 120 -9.23 -3.34 -1.87
N PHE A 121 -8.28 -3.64 -2.75
CA PHE A 121 -7.61 -2.59 -3.55
C PHE A 121 -8.60 -1.79 -4.39
N ALA A 122 -9.59 -2.46 -4.96
CA ALA A 122 -10.66 -1.82 -5.72
C ALA A 122 -11.45 -0.78 -4.89
N SER A 123 -11.39 -0.80 -3.56
CA SER A 123 -12.04 0.20 -2.70
C SER A 123 -11.15 1.39 -2.35
N VAL A 124 -9.85 1.34 -2.68
CA VAL A 124 -8.93 2.45 -2.44
C VAL A 124 -9.15 3.51 -3.50
N LEU A 125 -9.47 4.72 -3.06
CA LEU A 125 -9.68 5.89 -3.92
C LEU A 125 -8.40 6.69 -4.11
N SER A 126 -7.58 6.78 -3.06
CA SER A 126 -6.28 7.44 -3.15
C SER A 126 -5.33 7.07 -2.03
N ILE A 127 -4.05 7.32 -2.27
CA ILE A 127 -2.94 7.16 -1.33
C ILE A 127 -2.08 8.43 -1.34
N TYR A 128 -1.75 8.98 -0.18
CA TYR A 128 -0.97 10.21 -0.09
C TYR A 128 -0.14 10.32 1.19
N ASN A 129 0.96 11.04 1.06
CA ASN A 129 1.80 11.46 2.17
C ASN A 129 1.16 12.67 2.87
N LEU A 130 0.93 12.55 4.18
CA LEU A 130 0.24 13.61 4.93
C LEU A 130 1.06 14.89 5.01
N GLU A 131 2.39 14.80 5.13
CA GLU A 131 3.26 15.96 5.31
C GLU A 131 3.45 16.75 4.01
N THR A 132 3.57 16.06 2.88
CA THR A 132 3.83 16.71 1.58
C THR A 132 2.55 16.92 0.75
N GLN A 133 1.44 16.28 1.13
CA GLN A 133 0.19 16.23 0.38
C GLN A 133 0.34 15.62 -1.03
N LEU A 134 1.50 15.02 -1.34
CA LEU A 134 1.73 14.32 -2.60
C LEU A 134 1.14 12.91 -2.52
N GLY A 135 0.47 12.50 -3.58
CA GLY A 135 -0.23 11.22 -3.64
C GLY A 135 -0.62 10.82 -5.06
N VAL A 136 -1.32 9.70 -5.14
CA VAL A 136 -1.91 9.14 -6.35
C VAL A 136 -3.39 8.93 -6.09
N GLU A 137 -4.23 9.42 -6.99
CA GLU A 137 -5.64 9.02 -7.09
C GLU A 137 -5.70 7.71 -7.88
N ILE A 138 -6.48 6.76 -7.39
CA ILE A 138 -6.65 5.42 -7.95
C ILE A 138 -8.04 5.39 -8.56
N ASP A 139 -8.14 4.93 -9.81
CA ASP A 139 -9.45 4.77 -10.43
C ASP A 139 -10.04 3.42 -9.99
N PRO A 140 -11.08 3.39 -9.15
CA PRO A 140 -11.67 2.15 -8.69
C PRO A 140 -12.45 1.41 -9.80
N SER A 141 -12.52 1.98 -11.01
CA SER A 141 -13.16 1.40 -12.20
C SER A 141 -12.20 0.52 -13.01
N GLU A 142 -10.89 0.65 -12.81
CA GLU A 142 -9.90 -0.22 -13.45
C GLU A 142 -9.76 -1.52 -12.64
N GLU A 143 -10.54 -2.54 -13.01
CA GLU A 143 -10.34 -3.87 -12.45
C GLU A 143 -8.97 -4.43 -12.88
N PRO A 144 -8.15 -4.97 -11.96
CA PRO A 144 -6.90 -5.63 -12.32
C PRO A 144 -7.20 -6.91 -13.10
N GLY A 145 -7.18 -6.82 -14.43
CA GLY A 145 -7.13 -7.95 -15.36
C GLY A 145 -8.42 -8.29 -16.11
N GLN A 146 -8.79 -7.49 -17.10
CA GLN A 146 -9.47 -8.03 -18.29
C GLN A 146 -8.46 -8.55 -19.32
#